data_AF-A0A950ZP36-F1
#
_entry.id   AF-A0A950ZP36-F1
#
_cell.length_a   1.000
_cell.length_b   1.000
_cell.length_c   1.000
_cell.angle_alpha   90.00
_cell.angle_beta   90.00
_cell.angle_gamma   90.00
#
_symmetry.space_group_name_H-M   'P 1'
#
loop_
_entity.id
_entity.type
_entity.pdbx_description
1 polymer ?
#
loop_
_entity_poly.entity_id
_entity_poly.type
_entity_poly.pdbx_seq_one_letter_code
_entity_poly.pdbx_strand_id
1 'polypeptide(L)'
;MCPPLYHVEVVAAPAVRGRGEHAALDGFHPAVAAWFARRFPEGPTEAQARGWSLIAGGQDTLIAAPTGSGKTLAGFLVAIDALYRAYHAGEDITGG
;
A
#
# COMPACT_ATOMS: atom_id res chain seq x y z
N MET A 1 11.02 26.16 20.65
CA MET A 1 10.92 24.68 20.62
C MET A 1 10.33 24.29 19.29
N CYS A 2 11.14 23.72 18.39
CA CYS A 2 10.72 23.26 17.06
C CYS A 2 10.29 21.79 17.20
N PRO A 3 9.12 21.35 16.69
CA PRO A 3 8.76 19.93 16.70
C PRO A 3 9.76 19.12 15.84
N PRO A 4 9.89 17.80 16.08
CA PRO A 4 10.80 16.98 15.29
C PRO A 4 10.35 16.98 13.83
N LEU A 5 11.30 17.19 12.93
CA LEU A 5 11.12 17.09 11.50
C LEU A 5 10.69 15.65 11.20
N TYR A 6 9.45 15.49 10.73
CA TYR A 6 9.04 14.27 10.04
C TYR A 6 10.02 14.08 8.89
N HIS A 7 10.74 12.96 8.89
CA HIS A 7 11.64 12.64 7.80
C HIS A 7 10.77 12.14 6.64
N VAL A 8 10.29 13.06 5.80
CA VAL A 8 9.63 12.67 4.53
C VAL A 8 10.75 12.29 3.56
N GLU A 9 11.02 10.99 3.49
CA GLU A 9 11.89 10.42 2.47
C GLU A 9 11.11 10.44 1.15
N VAL A 10 11.41 11.42 0.29
CA VAL A 10 10.87 11.48 -1.07
C VAL A 10 11.63 10.44 -1.90
N VAL A 11 11.10 9.22 -1.98
CA VAL A 11 11.67 8.18 -2.84
C VAL A 11 11.27 8.46 -4.30
N ALA A 12 12.14 9.12 -5.06
CA ALA A 12 12.07 9.15 -6.52
C ALA A 12 12.61 7.81 -7.07
N ALA A 13 11.81 7.09 -7.88
CA ALA A 13 12.16 5.75 -8.32
C ALA A 13 13.16 5.74 -9.50
N PRO A 14 14.32 5.07 -9.40
CA PRO A 14 14.97 4.49 -10.57
C PRO A 14 14.34 3.13 -10.88
N ALA A 15 14.20 2.83 -12.18
CA ALA A 15 13.56 1.62 -12.68
C ALA A 15 14.29 0.35 -12.22
N VAL A 16 13.59 -0.55 -11.51
CA VAL A 16 14.08 -1.90 -11.17
C VAL A 16 13.28 -2.93 -11.95
N ARG A 17 13.97 -3.86 -12.61
CA ARG A 17 13.36 -4.97 -13.36
C ARG A 17 13.16 -6.20 -12.45
N GLY A 18 11.92 -6.72 -12.45
CA GLY A 18 11.56 -8.14 -12.48
C GLY A 18 11.90 -9.05 -11.30
N ARG A 19 10.93 -9.28 -10.39
CA ARG A 19 10.57 -10.59 -9.75
C ARG A 19 9.53 -10.49 -8.58
N GLY A 20 8.52 -9.63 -8.65
CA GLY A 20 7.61 -9.51 -7.50
C GLY A 20 6.27 -8.82 -7.75
N GLU A 21 5.59 -9.13 -8.85
CA GLU A 21 4.27 -8.53 -9.16
C GLU A 21 3.17 -9.05 -8.23
N HIS A 22 3.26 -10.30 -7.76
CA HIS A 22 2.37 -10.87 -6.74
C HIS A 22 2.92 -10.78 -5.31
N ALA A 23 4.24 -10.73 -5.13
CA ALA A 23 4.86 -10.66 -3.80
C ALA A 23 4.40 -9.43 -3.00
N ALA A 24 4.11 -8.32 -3.70
CA ALA A 24 3.57 -7.13 -3.07
C ALA A 24 2.14 -7.33 -2.50
N LEU A 25 1.37 -8.29 -3.03
CA LEU A 25 0.03 -8.62 -2.57
C LEU A 25 0.01 -9.65 -1.43
N ASP A 26 1.10 -10.39 -1.23
CA ASP A 26 1.20 -11.40 -0.15
C ASP A 26 1.08 -10.77 1.25
N GLY A 27 1.39 -9.47 1.36
CA GLY A 27 1.22 -8.69 2.58
C GLY A 27 -0.23 -8.25 2.88
N PHE A 28 -1.18 -8.46 1.96
CA PHE A 28 -2.58 -8.10 2.14
C PHE A 28 -3.41 -9.27 2.67
N HIS A 29 -4.53 -8.95 3.30
CA HIS A 29 -5.59 -9.89 3.65
C HIS A 29 -6.04 -10.66 2.39
N PRO A 30 -6.27 -11.98 2.46
CA PRO A 30 -6.55 -12.80 1.28
C PRO A 30 -7.73 -12.30 0.42
N ALA A 31 -8.77 -11.76 1.06
CA ALA A 31 -9.92 -11.18 0.34
C ALA A 31 -9.54 -9.96 -0.51
N VAL A 32 -8.66 -9.10 0.02
CA VAL A 32 -8.19 -7.87 -0.64
C VAL A 32 -7.24 -8.23 -1.78
N ALA A 33 -6.27 -9.11 -1.54
CA ALA A 33 -5.36 -9.62 -2.57
C ALA A 33 -6.12 -10.28 -3.73
N ALA A 34 -7.10 -11.14 -3.42
CA ALA A 34 -7.90 -11.83 -4.42
C ALA A 34 -8.78 -10.87 -5.23
N TRP A 35 -9.37 -9.85 -4.58
CA TRP A 35 -10.12 -8.81 -5.29
C TRP A 35 -9.20 -8.03 -6.24
N PHE A 36 -8.02 -7.61 -5.77
CA PHE A 36 -7.08 -6.84 -6.57
C PHE A 36 -6.62 -7.62 -7.80
N ALA A 37 -6.18 -8.87 -7.62
CA ALA A 37 -5.69 -9.72 -8.71
C ALA A 37 -6.78 -9.99 -9.78
N ARG A 38 -8.05 -10.09 -9.38
CA ARG A 38 -9.16 -10.19 -10.35
C ARG A 38 -9.45 -8.89 -11.08
N ARG A 39 -9.29 -7.74 -10.39
CA ARG A 39 -9.64 -6.42 -10.94
C ARG A 39 -8.53 -5.81 -11.80
N PHE A 40 -7.28 -6.18 -11.54
CA PHE A 40 -6.06 -5.73 -12.24
C PHE A 40 -5.21 -6.96 -12.59
N PRO A 41 -5.57 -7.71 -13.64
CA PRO A 41 -4.84 -8.91 -14.05
C PRO A 41 -3.37 -8.66 -14.41
N GLU A 42 -3.04 -7.43 -14.82
CA GLU A 42 -1.68 -6.98 -15.13
C GLU A 42 -0.81 -6.76 -13.88
N GLY A 43 -1.41 -6.83 -12.68
CA GLY A 43 -0.72 -6.65 -11.41
C GLY A 43 -0.61 -5.18 -10.96
N PRO A 44 0.05 -4.95 -9.81
CA PRO A 44 0.19 -3.61 -9.24
C PRO A 44 1.18 -2.74 -10.03
N THR A 45 0.93 -1.43 -10.04
CA THR A 45 1.92 -0.47 -10.56
C THR A 45 3.16 -0.45 -9.67
N GLU A 46 4.29 0.04 -10.20
CA GLU A 46 5.51 0.18 -9.41
C GLU A 46 5.30 1.08 -8.17
N ALA A 47 4.55 2.17 -8.33
CA ALA A 47 4.23 3.09 -7.24
C ALA A 47 3.40 2.40 -6.13
N GLN A 48 2.48 1.52 -6.52
CA GLN A 48 1.70 0.71 -5.58
C GLN A 48 2.57 -0.30 -4.85
N ALA A 49 3.32 -1.12 -5.58
CA ALA A 49 4.15 -2.18 -5.00
C ALA A 49 5.19 -1.64 -4.01
N ARG A 50 5.90 -0.56 -4.38
CA ARG A 50 6.87 0.09 -3.47
C ARG A 50 6.18 0.76 -2.28
N GLY A 51 5.08 1.48 -2.54
CA GLY A 51 4.32 2.14 -1.49
C GLY A 51 3.86 1.15 -0.42
N TRP A 52 3.29 0.02 -0.83
CA TRP A 52 2.84 -1.02 0.10
C TRP A 52 3.97 -1.67 0.88
N SER A 53 5.12 -1.93 0.24
CA SER A 53 6.29 -2.49 0.94
C SER A 53 6.79 -1.57 2.07
N LEU A 54 6.79 -0.26 1.88
CA LEU A 54 7.22 0.72 2.89
C LEU A 54 6.20 0.87 4.01
N ILE A 55 4.91 0.95 3.65
CA ILE A 55 3.81 1.06 4.61
C ILE A 55 3.74 -0.20 5.49
N ALA A 56 3.89 -1.40 4.90
CA ALA A 56 3.93 -2.66 5.64
C ALA A 56 5.12 -2.74 6.62
N GLY A 57 6.21 -2.02 6.33
CA GLY A 57 7.35 -1.83 7.24
C GLY A 57 7.10 -0.86 8.39
N GLY A 58 5.91 -0.26 8.49
CA GLY A 58 5.55 0.71 9.53
C GLY A 58 6.08 2.13 9.27
N GLN A 59 6.44 2.46 8.02
CA GLN A 59 7.00 3.76 7.67
C GLN A 59 5.94 4.73 7.13
N ASP A 60 5.97 5.97 7.63
CA ASP A 60 5.20 7.08 7.06
C ASP A 60 5.65 7.31 5.61
N THR A 61 4.77 7.02 4.65
CA THR A 61 5.13 6.92 3.23
C THR A 61 4.41 7.97 2.39
N LEU A 62 5.16 8.85 1.71
CA LEU A 62 4.64 9.77 0.69
C LEU A 62 4.88 9.20 -0.72
N ILE A 63 3.81 8.82 -1.40
CA ILE A 63 3.89 8.31 -2.77
C ILE A 63 3.73 9.47 -3.77
N ALA A 64 4.84 9.98 -4.30
CA ALA A 64 4.85 10.97 -5.37
C ALA A 64 5.05 10.29 -6.74
N ALA A 65 3.96 10.11 -7.50
CA ALA A 65 3.98 9.47 -8.82
C ALA A 65 3.09 10.23 -9.82
N PRO A 66 3.34 10.11 -11.15
CA PRO A 66 2.50 10.73 -12.18
C PRO A 66 1.03 10.36 -12.05
N THR A 67 0.15 11.21 -12.58
CA THR A 67 -1.28 10.87 -12.72
C THR A 67 -1.44 9.57 -13.51
N GLY A 68 -2.48 8.79 -13.20
CA GLY A 68 -2.68 7.46 -13.79
C GLY A 68 -1.90 6.31 -13.13
N SER A 69 -0.90 6.58 -12.27
CA SER A 69 -0.09 5.53 -11.62
C SER A 69 -0.80 4.76 -10.49
N GLY A 70 -2.09 5.01 -10.25
CA GLY A 70 -2.86 4.28 -9.23
C GLY A 70 -2.57 4.63 -7.76
N LYS A 71 -1.84 5.72 -7.47
CA LYS A 71 -1.47 6.16 -6.09
C LYS A 71 -2.65 6.33 -5.13
N THR A 72 -3.81 6.77 -5.63
CA THR A 72 -5.03 6.86 -4.81
C THR A 72 -5.46 5.47 -4.35
N LEU A 73 -5.60 4.52 -5.28
CA LEU A 73 -5.90 3.14 -4.94
C LEU A 73 -4.83 2.54 -4.02
N ALA A 74 -3.56 2.89 -4.20
CA ALA A 74 -2.48 2.41 -3.34
C ALA A 74 -2.77 2.72 -1.85
N GLY A 75 -3.09 3.97 -1.53
CA GLY A 75 -3.40 4.38 -0.16
C GLY A 75 -4.72 3.82 0.37
N PHE A 76 -5.80 3.88 -0.44
CA PHE A 76 -7.10 3.36 -0.03
C PHE A 76 -7.09 1.85 0.22
N LEU A 77 -6.34 1.09 -0.59
CA LEU A 77 -6.27 -0.36 -0.44
C LEU A 77 -5.65 -0.77 0.89
N VAL A 78 -4.65 -0.02 1.38
CA VAL A 78 -4.06 -0.24 2.73
C VAL A 78 -5.10 -0.01 3.83
N ALA A 79 -5.89 1.07 3.74
CA ALA A 79 -6.94 1.33 4.72
C ALA A 79 -8.01 0.23 4.72
N ILE A 80 -8.42 -0.24 3.54
CA ILE A 80 -9.37 -1.35 3.41
C ILE A 80 -8.78 -2.63 3.99
N ASP A 81 -7.49 -2.91 3.75
CA ASP A 81 -6.81 -4.07 4.31
C ASP A 81 -6.83 -4.08 5.83
N ALA A 82 -6.51 -2.94 6.45
CA ALA A 82 -6.55 -2.77 7.90
C ALA A 82 -7.96 -3.04 8.46
N LEU A 83 -9.02 -2.56 7.79
CA LEU A 83 -10.40 -2.82 8.19
C LEU A 83 -10.76 -4.31 8.12
N TYR A 84 -10.33 -5.03 7.07
CA TYR A 84 -10.56 -6.47 6.97
C TYR A 84 -9.81 -7.25 8.04
N ARG A 85 -8.59 -6.83 8.38
CA ARG A 85 -7.80 -7.43 9.47
C ARG A 85 -8.45 -7.21 10.83
N ALA A 86 -8.88 -5.98 11.12
CA ALA A 86 -9.61 -5.63 12.34
C ALA A 86 -10.91 -6.46 12.46
N TYR A 87 -11.69 -6.55 11.38
CA TYR A 87 -12.88 -7.40 11.34
C TYR A 87 -12.57 -8.88 11.60
N HIS A 88 -11.52 -9.42 10.97
CA HIS A 88 -11.11 -10.82 11.18
C HIS A 88 -10.57 -11.07 12.60
N ALA A 89 -10.00 -10.05 13.26
CA ALA A 89 -9.57 -10.11 14.66
C ALA A 89 -10.73 -9.93 15.67
N GLY A 90 -11.93 -9.58 15.20
CA GLY A 90 -13.10 -9.32 16.05
C GLY A 90 -13.07 -7.94 16.71
N GLU A 91 -12.29 -7.00 16.18
CA GLU A 91 -12.24 -5.62 16.67
C GLU A 91 -13.47 -4.83 16.21
N ASP A 92 -13.89 -3.85 17.02
CA ASP A 92 -14.95 -2.92 16.64
C ASP A 92 -14.43 -1.89 15.63
N ILE A 93 -14.96 -1.96 14.42
CA ILE A 93 -14.58 -1.10 13.29
C ILE A 93 -15.44 0.17 13.19
N THR A 94 -16.35 0.43 14.13
CA THR A 94 -17.30 1.56 14.06
C THR A 94 -16.71 2.94 14.34
N GLY A 95 -15.39 3.04 14.59
CA GLY A 95 -14.66 4.30 14.63
C GLY A 95 -15.09 5.20 15.80
N GLY A 96 -15.12 4.62 17.01
CA GLY A 96 -15.49 5.30 18.25
C GLY A 96 -14.64 6.52 18.61
#